data_AF-A0A0M8U9J6-F1
#
_entry.id   AF-A0A0M8U9J6-F1
#
_cell.length_a   1.000
_cell.length_b   1.000
_cell.length_c   1.000
_cell.angle_alpha   90.00
_cell.angle_beta   90.00
_cell.angle_gamma   90.00
#
_symmetry.space_group_name_H-M   'P 1'
#
loop_
_entity.id
_entity.type
_entity.pdbx_description
1 polymer ?
#
loop_
_entity_poly.entity_id
_entity_poly.type
_entity_poly.pdbx_seq_one_letter_code
_entity_poly.pdbx_strand_id
1 'polypeptide(L)'
;MEHITLLLGIVIITALVFDFTNGFHDTANAMATTISTGALKPKTAVAMSAVLNLVGAFMSVEVAKTISKGLVNEEGIQPEVIFAALVGAILWNLVTWLVGLPSSSSHALMGGLIGAAVASAGIGAVNGSVVVTKVLIPAIAAPLVAGIAAYLAAKVTYKLGDKVGGKTATKGYRAGQIASAGLVSLAHGTNDAQKTMGIITLALIAGGAIAPDANPPVWVIVSAGLAIAMGTYLGGWRIIRTMGSGLTDLQPQQGFAAQTSAASVILASSNLGFSLSTTHSCSGAVMGAGLGRKGGVVRWSTATRMFVAWGLTLPAAALVSAGAELVMRAGDIGIAAVTVFLVGSCLAIWLISRRQVVDHNNVNDVEQADAEAPGVVTTAIAAVTVPPTVAAAGTTAAVTDEDLKATIPAATTPAAPAATV
;
A
#
# COMPACT_ATOMS: atom_id res chain seq x y z
N MET A 1 13.72 3.26 -36.29
CA MET A 1 14.61 3.52 -35.13
C MET A 1 14.19 4.76 -34.35
N GLU A 2 13.82 5.87 -35.00
CA GLU A 2 13.34 7.09 -34.31
C GLU A 2 12.04 6.86 -33.50
N HIS A 3 11.11 6.06 -34.01
CA HIS A 3 9.85 5.76 -33.31
C HIS A 3 10.06 4.94 -32.02
N ILE A 4 10.86 3.86 -32.10
CA ILE A 4 11.22 3.01 -30.94
C ILE A 4 11.95 3.83 -29.87
N THR A 5 12.82 4.77 -30.26
CA THR A 5 13.56 5.61 -29.31
C THR A 5 12.67 6.66 -28.65
N LEU A 6 11.70 7.23 -29.36
CA LEU A 6 10.71 8.15 -28.79
C LEU A 6 9.81 7.43 -27.77
N LEU A 7 9.26 6.27 -28.13
CA LEU A 7 8.39 5.50 -27.24
C LEU A 7 9.14 5.02 -26.00
N LEU A 8 10.38 4.55 -26.16
CA LEU A 8 11.23 4.17 -25.03
C LEU A 8 11.44 5.36 -24.09
N GLY A 9 11.66 6.56 -24.63
CA GLY A 9 11.73 7.79 -23.84
C GLY A 9 10.44 8.07 -23.05
N ILE A 10 9.28 7.91 -23.69
CA ILE A 10 7.97 8.06 -23.03
C ILE A 10 7.80 7.02 -21.90
N VAL A 11 8.17 5.77 -22.13
CA VAL A 11 8.11 4.69 -21.12
C VAL A 11 9.00 5.04 -19.93
N ILE A 12 10.24 5.50 -20.15
CA ILE A 12 11.16 5.89 -19.08
C ILE A 12 10.57 7.03 -18.27
N ILE A 13 10.07 8.08 -18.91
CA ILE A 13 9.44 9.22 -18.22
C ILE A 13 8.22 8.73 -17.42
N THR A 14 7.39 7.87 -18.00
CA THR A 14 6.20 7.33 -17.34
C THR A 14 6.57 6.46 -16.14
N ALA A 15 7.64 5.67 -16.24
CA ALA A 15 8.16 4.87 -15.12
C ALA A 15 8.66 5.76 -13.98
N LEU A 16 9.36 6.85 -14.29
CA LEU A 16 9.80 7.82 -13.28
C LEU A 16 8.60 8.56 -12.65
N VAL A 17 7.56 8.88 -13.42
CA VAL A 17 6.31 9.41 -12.88
C VAL A 17 5.65 8.38 -11.96
N PHE A 18 5.60 7.11 -12.36
CA PHE A 18 5.11 6.04 -11.49
C PHE A 18 5.90 5.99 -10.17
N ASP A 19 7.24 6.03 -10.22
CA ASP A 19 8.08 5.96 -9.03
C ASP A 19 7.91 7.18 -8.11
N PHE A 20 7.75 8.36 -8.70
CA PHE A 20 7.36 9.56 -7.98
C PHE A 20 5.98 9.40 -7.34
N THR A 21 5.01 8.84 -8.05
CA THR A 21 3.68 8.58 -7.48
C THR A 21 3.75 7.58 -6.33
N ASN A 22 4.58 6.56 -6.47
CA ASN A 22 4.83 5.56 -5.44
C ASN A 22 5.45 6.20 -4.19
N GLY A 23 6.51 7.01 -4.38
CA GLY A 23 7.19 7.70 -3.30
C GLY A 23 6.24 8.56 -2.45
N PHE A 24 5.35 9.31 -3.09
CA PHE A 24 4.38 10.15 -2.38
C PHE A 24 3.31 9.26 -1.68
N HIS A 25 2.81 8.23 -2.38
CA HIS A 25 1.74 7.35 -1.88
C HIS A 25 2.18 6.58 -0.63
N ASP A 26 3.39 6.01 -0.67
CA ASP A 26 3.91 5.11 0.35
C ASP A 26 4.71 5.83 1.45
N THR A 27 4.80 7.16 1.39
CA THR A 27 5.33 7.97 2.52
C THR A 27 4.58 7.69 3.82
N ALA A 28 3.28 7.38 3.72
CA ALA A 28 2.45 7.03 4.88
C ALA A 28 2.96 5.79 5.62
N ASN A 29 3.51 4.81 4.90
CA ASN A 29 3.98 3.55 5.48
C ASN A 29 5.12 3.77 6.50
N ALA A 30 6.01 4.72 6.21
CA ALA A 30 7.11 5.06 7.09
C ALA A 30 6.74 6.14 8.13
N MET A 31 6.02 7.20 7.70
CA MET A 31 5.92 8.43 8.46
C MET A 31 4.59 8.64 9.20
N ALA A 32 3.50 7.95 8.82
CA ALA A 32 2.20 8.20 9.44
C ALA A 32 2.22 7.95 10.95
N THR A 33 2.82 6.85 11.38
CA THR A 33 2.97 6.52 12.80
C THR A 33 3.87 7.50 13.55
N THR A 34 4.94 7.98 12.93
CA THR A 34 5.87 8.94 13.55
C THR A 34 5.28 10.33 13.69
N ILE A 35 4.42 10.70 12.73
CA ILE A 35 3.69 11.97 12.74
C ILE A 35 2.55 11.91 13.76
N SER A 36 1.76 10.83 13.77
CA SER A 36 0.60 10.70 14.66
C SER A 36 0.97 10.55 16.13
N THR A 37 2.11 9.91 16.45
CA THR A 37 2.63 9.86 17.83
C THR A 37 3.26 11.19 18.27
N GLY A 38 3.40 12.17 17.38
CA GLY A 38 4.11 13.43 17.65
C GLY A 38 5.63 13.27 17.79
N ALA A 39 6.20 12.15 17.35
CA ALA A 39 7.64 11.91 17.43
C ALA A 39 8.42 12.90 16.54
N LEU A 40 7.95 13.16 15.32
CA LEU A 40 8.47 14.19 14.42
C LEU A 40 7.37 15.10 13.90
N LYS A 41 7.74 16.34 13.55
CA LYS A 41 6.86 17.25 12.80
C LYS A 41 6.71 16.73 11.36
N PRO A 42 5.53 16.92 10.71
CA PRO A 42 5.26 16.42 9.36
C PRO A 42 6.35 16.70 8.32
N LYS A 43 6.78 17.96 8.16
CA LYS A 43 7.82 18.32 7.17
C LYS A 43 9.18 17.69 7.45
N THR A 44 9.57 17.60 8.72
CA THR A 44 10.84 16.97 9.12
C THR A 44 10.79 15.47 8.86
N ALA A 45 9.65 14.83 9.12
CA ALA A 45 9.45 13.40 8.88
C ALA A 45 9.59 13.06 7.38
N VAL A 46 8.88 13.76 6.50
CA VAL A 46 8.97 13.50 5.05
C VAL A 46 10.33 13.85 4.47
N ALA A 47 11.03 14.87 4.98
CA ALA A 47 12.40 15.20 4.57
C ALA A 47 13.40 14.09 4.94
N MET A 48 13.34 13.60 6.18
CA MET A 48 14.16 12.46 6.60
C MET A 48 13.86 11.22 5.75
N SER A 49 12.58 10.95 5.52
CA SER A 49 12.14 9.82 4.69
C SER A 49 12.67 9.93 3.26
N ALA A 50 12.59 11.11 2.63
CA ALA A 50 13.07 11.31 1.27
C ALA A 50 14.58 11.02 1.12
N VAL A 51 15.39 11.54 2.04
CA VAL A 51 16.85 11.28 2.05
C VAL A 51 17.14 9.79 2.21
N LEU A 52 16.47 9.11 3.14
CA LEU A 52 16.69 7.69 3.39
C LEU A 52 16.16 6.80 2.26
N ASN A 53 15.08 7.18 1.58
CA ASN A 53 14.61 6.50 0.38
C ASN A 53 15.66 6.60 -0.75
N LEU A 54 16.23 7.80 -0.96
CA LEU A 54 17.30 7.99 -1.93
C LEU A 54 18.51 7.10 -1.61
N VAL A 55 18.94 7.05 -0.34
CA VAL A 55 20.05 6.18 0.08
C VAL A 55 19.70 4.70 -0.14
N GLY A 56 18.49 4.28 0.24
CA GLY A 56 18.01 2.91 0.07
C GLY A 56 18.05 2.43 -1.37
N ALA A 57 17.74 3.32 -2.33
CA ALA A 57 17.79 3.02 -3.76
C ALA A 57 19.16 2.52 -4.24
N PHE A 58 20.26 2.89 -3.57
CA PHE A 58 21.61 2.44 -3.92
C PHE A 58 22.06 1.17 -3.20
N MET A 59 21.25 0.61 -2.29
CA MET A 59 21.68 -0.50 -1.44
C MET A 59 21.58 -1.88 -2.08
N SER A 60 20.76 -2.06 -3.13
CA SER A 60 20.56 -3.36 -3.77
C SER A 60 19.97 -3.19 -5.18
N VAL A 61 20.07 -4.26 -5.98
CA VAL A 61 19.50 -4.37 -7.33
C VAL A 61 18.77 -5.71 -7.55
N GLU A 62 18.59 -6.52 -6.51
CA GLU A 62 18.02 -7.88 -6.60
C GLU A 62 16.52 -7.91 -6.95
N VAL A 63 15.74 -6.98 -6.40
CA VAL A 63 14.32 -6.83 -6.74
C VAL A 63 14.18 -6.38 -8.19
N ALA A 64 15.04 -5.45 -8.65
CA ALA A 64 15.03 -4.98 -10.03
C ALA A 64 15.23 -6.14 -11.03
N LYS A 65 16.19 -7.04 -10.74
CA LYS A 65 16.41 -8.26 -11.54
C LYS A 65 15.21 -9.19 -11.56
N THR A 66 14.51 -9.32 -10.43
CA THR A 66 13.31 -10.17 -10.34
C THR A 66 12.17 -9.62 -11.18
N ILE A 67 11.98 -8.29 -11.20
CA ILE A 67 10.98 -7.63 -12.04
C ILE A 67 11.33 -7.77 -13.52
N SER A 68 12.58 -7.51 -13.91
CA SER A 68 12.96 -7.52 -15.33
C SER A 68 12.98 -8.93 -15.93
N LYS A 69 13.39 -9.96 -15.16
CA LYS A 69 13.65 -11.32 -15.70
C LYS A 69 12.59 -12.38 -15.38
N GLY A 70 11.83 -12.19 -14.30
CA GLY A 70 11.08 -13.30 -13.71
C GLY A 70 9.60 -13.36 -14.05
N LEU A 71 8.95 -12.21 -14.25
CA LEU A 71 7.50 -12.15 -14.20
C LEU A 71 6.80 -12.30 -15.55
N VAL A 72 7.41 -11.74 -16.59
CA VAL A 72 6.92 -11.78 -17.97
C VAL A 72 8.05 -12.29 -18.86
N ASN A 73 7.70 -13.08 -19.86
CA ASN A 73 8.68 -13.55 -20.83
C ASN A 73 9.22 -12.36 -21.63
N GLU A 74 10.52 -12.12 -21.57
CA GLU A 74 11.18 -10.99 -22.25
C GLU A 74 11.04 -11.10 -23.79
N GLU A 75 10.96 -12.32 -24.31
CA GLU A 75 10.76 -12.58 -25.73
C GLU A 75 9.35 -12.16 -26.19
N GLY A 76 9.29 -11.05 -26.92
CA GLY A 76 8.06 -10.55 -27.54
C GLY A 76 7.37 -9.42 -26.79
N ILE A 77 7.89 -8.97 -25.64
CA ILE A 77 7.39 -7.76 -24.98
C ILE A 77 7.98 -6.53 -25.66
N GLN A 78 7.10 -5.68 -26.18
CA GLN A 78 7.47 -4.39 -26.75
C GLN A 78 7.32 -3.28 -25.69
N PRO A 79 8.04 -2.14 -25.83
CA PRO A 79 7.91 -1.00 -24.90
C PRO A 79 6.47 -0.49 -24.71
N GLU A 80 5.61 -0.66 -25.72
CA GLU A 80 4.17 -0.36 -25.70
C GLU A 80 3.45 -1.09 -24.55
N VAL A 81 3.74 -2.39 -24.38
CA VAL A 81 3.13 -3.22 -23.34
C VAL A 81 3.52 -2.71 -21.94
N ILE A 82 4.77 -2.28 -21.79
CA ILE A 82 5.29 -1.71 -20.54
C ILE A 82 4.64 -0.34 -20.28
N PHE A 83 4.41 0.47 -21.32
CA PHE A 83 3.67 1.72 -21.20
C PHE A 83 2.24 1.47 -20.70
N ALA A 84 1.52 0.50 -21.30
CA ALA A 84 0.18 0.11 -20.85
C ALA A 84 0.16 -0.32 -19.37
N ALA A 85 1.14 -1.14 -18.96
CA ALA A 85 1.28 -1.60 -17.59
C ALA A 85 1.42 -0.43 -16.60
N LEU A 86 2.25 0.56 -16.96
CA LEU A 86 2.46 1.75 -16.14
C LEU A 86 1.22 2.65 -16.08
N VAL A 87 0.45 2.76 -17.16
CA VAL A 87 -0.81 3.53 -17.17
C VAL A 87 -1.78 2.99 -16.11
N GLY A 88 -2.04 1.68 -16.10
CA GLY A 88 -2.95 1.10 -15.11
C GLY A 88 -2.42 1.21 -13.67
N ALA A 89 -1.11 1.03 -13.47
CA ALA A 89 -0.49 1.18 -12.17
C ALA A 89 -0.58 2.63 -11.62
N ILE A 90 -0.27 3.63 -12.44
CA ILE A 90 -0.33 5.05 -12.07
C ILE A 90 -1.77 5.46 -11.76
N LEU A 91 -2.71 5.14 -12.65
CA LEU A 91 -4.11 5.54 -12.46
C LEU A 91 -4.70 4.91 -11.21
N TRP A 92 -4.39 3.64 -10.93
CA TRP A 92 -4.83 3.00 -9.70
C TRP A 92 -4.25 3.69 -8.46
N ASN A 93 -2.93 3.92 -8.42
CA ASN A 93 -2.28 4.63 -7.31
C ASN A 93 -2.88 6.01 -7.06
N LEU A 94 -3.17 6.77 -8.12
CA LEU A 94 -3.76 8.10 -8.00
C LEU A 94 -5.21 8.05 -7.52
N VAL A 95 -6.01 7.08 -7.98
CA VAL A 95 -7.38 6.87 -7.51
C VAL A 95 -7.39 6.51 -6.04
N THR A 96 -6.56 5.55 -5.60
CA THR A 96 -6.51 5.14 -4.19
C THR A 96 -6.00 6.26 -3.29
N TRP A 97 -5.03 7.05 -3.76
CA TRP A 97 -4.62 8.28 -3.07
C TRP A 97 -5.74 9.31 -2.95
N LEU A 98 -6.50 9.55 -4.02
CA LEU A 98 -7.57 10.54 -4.03
C LEU A 98 -8.60 10.22 -2.94
N VAL A 99 -8.95 8.95 -2.79
CA VAL A 99 -9.88 8.47 -1.74
C VAL A 99 -9.21 8.19 -0.39
N GLY A 100 -7.89 8.41 -0.27
CA GLY A 100 -7.13 8.24 0.97
C GLY A 100 -7.00 6.78 1.42
N LEU A 101 -7.14 5.81 0.52
CA LEU A 101 -7.00 4.38 0.83
C LEU A 101 -5.55 3.93 0.65
N PRO A 102 -4.91 3.37 1.69
CA PRO A 102 -3.56 2.81 1.58
C PRO A 102 -3.59 1.53 0.74
N SER A 103 -3.27 1.67 -0.54
CA SER A 103 -3.05 0.58 -1.49
C SER A 103 -1.56 0.23 -1.64
N SER A 104 -1.27 -0.85 -2.37
CA SER A 104 0.09 -1.30 -2.67
C SER A 104 0.46 -0.95 -4.11
N SER A 105 1.35 0.03 -4.28
CA SER A 105 1.93 0.36 -5.59
C SER A 105 2.63 -0.83 -6.25
N SER A 106 3.20 -1.72 -5.43
CA SER A 106 3.82 -2.96 -5.91
C SER A 106 2.81 -3.85 -6.62
N HIS A 107 1.64 -4.09 -6.01
CA HIS A 107 0.60 -4.91 -6.63
C HIS A 107 -0.08 -4.21 -7.80
N ALA A 108 -0.17 -2.88 -7.78
CA ALA A 108 -0.67 -2.10 -8.90
C ALA A 108 0.26 -2.28 -10.12
N LEU A 109 1.58 -2.19 -9.92
CA LEU A 109 2.57 -2.43 -10.97
C LEU A 109 2.53 -3.86 -11.51
N MET A 110 2.53 -4.86 -10.62
CA MET A 110 2.45 -6.27 -11.03
C MET A 110 1.13 -6.57 -11.74
N GLY A 111 0.01 -6.07 -11.23
CA GLY A 111 -1.29 -6.19 -11.87
C GLY A 111 -1.27 -5.56 -13.26
N GLY A 112 -0.75 -4.36 -13.39
CA GLY A 112 -0.64 -3.69 -14.68
C GLY A 112 0.22 -4.46 -15.69
N LEU A 113 1.37 -4.97 -15.25
CA LEU A 113 2.26 -5.77 -16.09
C LEU A 113 1.62 -7.09 -16.52
N ILE A 114 0.94 -7.80 -15.61
CA ILE A 114 0.17 -9.01 -15.92
C ILE A 114 -0.94 -8.69 -16.92
N GLY A 115 -1.73 -7.64 -16.68
CA GLY A 115 -2.85 -7.26 -17.53
C GLY A 115 -2.43 -6.89 -18.94
N ALA A 116 -1.40 -6.05 -19.07
CA ALA A 116 -0.86 -5.67 -20.37
C ALA A 116 -0.26 -6.88 -21.11
N ALA A 117 0.55 -7.71 -20.44
CA ALA A 117 1.15 -8.90 -21.04
C ALA A 117 0.11 -9.91 -21.53
N VAL A 118 -0.93 -10.18 -20.72
CA VAL A 118 -2.04 -11.06 -21.10
C VAL A 118 -2.83 -10.48 -22.28
N ALA A 119 -3.09 -9.17 -22.28
CA ALA A 119 -3.78 -8.51 -23.38
C ALA A 119 -2.94 -8.49 -24.66
N SER A 120 -1.62 -8.46 -24.56
CA SER A 120 -0.71 -8.40 -25.71
C SER A 120 -0.48 -9.79 -26.33
N ALA A 121 -0.05 -10.74 -25.51
CA ALA A 121 0.46 -12.04 -25.94
C ALA A 121 -0.25 -13.26 -25.31
N GLY A 122 -1.35 -13.04 -24.58
CA GLY A 122 -2.15 -14.09 -23.96
C GLY A 122 -1.61 -14.58 -22.62
N ILE A 123 -2.31 -15.54 -22.00
CA ILE A 123 -2.00 -16.05 -20.65
C ILE A 123 -0.58 -16.63 -20.54
N GLY A 124 -0.06 -17.23 -21.63
CA GLY A 124 1.28 -17.81 -21.68
C GLY A 124 2.43 -16.81 -21.59
N ALA A 125 2.17 -15.51 -21.73
CA ALA A 125 3.18 -14.46 -21.59
C ALA A 125 3.61 -14.22 -20.14
N VAL A 126 2.80 -14.67 -19.17
CA VAL A 126 3.03 -14.45 -17.75
C VAL A 126 3.49 -15.75 -17.09
N ASN A 127 4.57 -15.67 -16.31
CA ASN A 127 5.03 -16.81 -15.54
C ASN A 127 4.17 -17.00 -14.28
N GLY A 128 3.12 -17.82 -14.39
CA GLY A 128 2.17 -18.08 -13.30
C GLY A 128 2.83 -18.59 -12.00
N SER A 129 3.91 -19.38 -12.12
CA SER A 129 4.66 -19.87 -10.95
C SER A 129 5.35 -18.71 -10.22
N VAL A 130 5.98 -17.80 -10.94
CA VAL A 130 6.61 -16.61 -10.36
C VAL A 130 5.56 -15.67 -9.76
N VAL A 131 4.43 -15.45 -10.43
CA VAL A 131 3.32 -14.66 -9.87
C VAL A 131 2.85 -15.24 -8.53
N VAL A 132 2.62 -16.55 -8.44
CA VAL A 132 2.18 -17.17 -7.18
C VAL A 132 3.27 -17.07 -6.10
N THR A 133 4.50 -17.50 -6.42
CA THR A 133 5.57 -17.68 -5.42
C THR A 133 6.24 -16.38 -5.00
N LYS A 134 6.37 -15.39 -5.89
CA LYS A 134 7.09 -14.14 -5.64
C LYS A 134 6.17 -12.92 -5.47
N VAL A 135 4.87 -13.05 -5.77
CA VAL A 135 3.89 -11.96 -5.63
C VAL A 135 2.77 -12.34 -4.66
N LEU A 136 1.93 -13.31 -5.00
CA LEU A 136 0.71 -13.61 -4.23
C LEU A 136 0.99 -14.18 -2.83
N ILE A 137 1.91 -15.14 -2.70
CA ILE A 137 2.27 -15.71 -1.39
C ILE A 137 2.88 -14.63 -0.49
N PRO A 138 3.90 -13.86 -0.91
CA PRO A 138 4.40 -12.73 -0.13
C PRO A 138 3.32 -11.69 0.21
N ALA A 139 2.36 -11.42 -0.69
CA ALA A 139 1.28 -10.45 -0.45
C ALA A 139 0.46 -10.74 0.82
N ILE A 140 0.23 -12.03 1.08
CA ILE A 140 -0.54 -12.52 2.23
C ILE A 140 0.37 -12.78 3.43
N ALA A 141 1.54 -13.37 3.22
CA ALA A 141 2.46 -13.73 4.29
C ALA A 141 3.07 -12.50 4.98
N ALA A 142 3.45 -11.49 4.20
CA ALA A 142 4.11 -10.28 4.69
C ALA A 142 3.36 -9.52 5.80
N PRO A 143 2.06 -9.17 5.64
CA PRO A 143 1.32 -8.49 6.71
C PRO A 143 1.17 -9.36 7.97
N LEU A 144 1.03 -10.68 7.81
CA LEU A 144 0.89 -11.61 8.94
C LEU A 144 2.19 -11.74 9.72
N VAL A 145 3.31 -11.96 9.03
CA VAL A 145 4.64 -12.08 9.65
C VAL A 145 5.01 -10.77 10.34
N ALA A 146 4.84 -9.64 9.66
CA ALA A 146 5.12 -8.33 10.24
C ALA A 146 4.21 -8.02 11.44
N GLY A 147 2.92 -8.38 11.35
CA GLY A 147 1.95 -8.22 12.43
C GLY A 147 2.25 -9.07 13.66
N ILE A 148 2.56 -10.35 13.48
CA ILE A 148 2.93 -11.25 14.59
C ILE A 148 4.22 -10.77 15.25
N ALA A 149 5.24 -10.43 14.45
CA ALA A 149 6.49 -9.89 14.97
C ALA A 149 6.27 -8.60 15.78
N ALA A 150 5.47 -7.67 15.25
CA ALA A 150 5.15 -6.41 15.93
C ALA A 150 4.31 -6.63 17.20
N TYR A 151 3.37 -7.57 17.19
CA TYR A 151 2.59 -7.95 18.37
C TYR A 151 3.47 -8.47 19.51
N LEU A 152 4.38 -9.40 19.19
CA LEU A 152 5.31 -9.96 20.16
C LEU A 152 6.29 -8.90 20.67
N ALA A 153 6.85 -8.09 19.77
CA ALA A 153 7.74 -6.99 20.12
C ALA A 153 7.05 -5.96 21.02
N ALA A 154 5.80 -5.59 20.74
CA ALA A 154 5.01 -4.70 21.58
C ALA A 154 4.78 -5.29 22.98
N LYS A 155 4.39 -6.58 23.08
CA LYS A 155 4.23 -7.27 24.37
C LYS A 155 5.51 -7.27 25.21
N VAL A 156 6.65 -7.60 24.59
CA VAL A 156 7.96 -7.59 25.25
C VAL A 156 8.29 -6.19 25.74
N THR A 157 8.07 -5.18 24.90
CA THR A 157 8.35 -3.79 25.23
C THR A 157 7.52 -3.30 26.41
N TYR A 158 6.23 -3.66 26.49
CA TYR A 158 5.38 -3.29 27.63
C TYR A 158 5.81 -4.01 28.91
N LYS A 159 6.13 -5.31 28.82
CA LYS A 159 6.58 -6.11 29.96
C LYS A 159 7.91 -5.60 30.55
N LEU A 160 8.80 -5.07 29.71
CA LEU A 160 10.07 -4.50 30.14
C LEU A 160 9.94 -3.04 30.60
N GLY A 161 9.07 -2.26 29.94
CA GLY A 161 8.83 -0.85 30.21
C GLY A 161 8.24 -0.59 31.60
N ASP A 162 7.43 -1.52 32.13
CA ASP A 162 6.89 -1.45 33.51
C ASP A 162 7.99 -1.34 34.60
N LYS A 163 9.25 -1.63 34.26
CA LYS A 163 10.39 -1.59 35.18
C LYS A 163 11.28 -0.34 35.05
N VAL A 164 11.05 0.51 34.05
CA VAL A 164 11.89 1.69 33.75
C VAL A 164 11.06 2.96 33.96
N GLY A 165 11.54 3.89 34.79
CA GLY A 165 10.82 5.13 35.14
C GLY A 165 10.27 5.89 33.92
N GLY A 166 9.02 6.35 34.02
CA GLY A 166 8.19 6.74 32.87
C GLY A 166 8.79 7.82 31.95
N LYS A 167 9.43 8.87 32.48
CA LYS A 167 9.92 9.99 31.63
C LYS A 167 11.14 9.65 30.78
N THR A 168 12.06 8.82 31.29
CA THR A 168 13.27 8.40 30.55
C THR A 168 12.92 7.36 29.49
N ALA A 169 12.00 6.43 29.83
CA ALA A 169 11.47 5.46 28.88
C ALA A 169 10.78 6.15 27.68
N THR A 170 9.93 7.16 27.92
CA THR A 170 9.25 7.88 26.82
C THR A 170 10.22 8.58 25.86
N LYS A 171 11.29 9.23 26.37
CA LYS A 171 12.31 9.85 25.52
C LYS A 171 13.06 8.81 24.68
N GLY A 172 13.44 7.70 25.30
CA GLY A 172 14.09 6.58 24.63
C GLY A 172 13.23 5.99 23.51
N TYR A 173 11.95 5.71 23.78
CA TYR A 173 11.04 5.18 22.76
C TYR A 173 10.76 6.16 21.64
N ARG A 174 10.71 7.48 21.91
CA ARG A 174 10.60 8.48 20.85
C ARG A 174 11.82 8.47 19.93
N ALA A 175 13.02 8.43 20.49
CA ALA A 175 14.26 8.34 19.70
C ALA A 175 14.34 7.02 18.91
N GLY A 176 13.98 5.90 19.56
CA GLY A 176 13.89 4.59 18.92
C GLY A 176 12.90 4.59 17.77
N GLN A 177 11.71 5.17 17.96
CA GLN A 177 10.71 5.30 16.90
C GLN A 177 11.23 6.11 15.71
N ILE A 178 11.93 7.21 15.95
CA ILE A 178 12.52 8.01 14.86
C ILE A 178 13.53 7.17 14.07
N ALA A 179 14.40 6.43 14.77
CA ALA A 179 15.37 5.55 14.13
C ALA A 179 14.69 4.43 13.34
N SER A 180 13.68 3.76 13.91
CA SER A 180 12.93 2.70 13.21
C SER A 180 12.13 3.23 12.03
N ALA A 181 11.57 4.44 12.13
CA ALA A 181 10.93 5.10 11.00
C ALA A 181 11.91 5.34 9.86
N GLY A 182 13.14 5.76 10.20
CA GLY A 182 14.23 5.87 9.25
C GLY A 182 14.59 4.54 8.60
N LEU A 183 14.62 3.44 9.37
CA LEU A 183 14.82 2.10 8.82
C LEU A 183 13.71 1.67 7.86
N VAL A 184 12.45 2.02 8.14
CA VAL A 184 11.33 1.76 7.20
C VAL A 184 11.51 2.57 5.92
N SER A 185 11.89 3.85 6.01
CA SER A 185 12.19 4.67 4.81
C SER A 185 13.35 4.13 4.00
N LEU A 186 14.42 3.67 4.65
CA LEU A 186 15.54 3.03 3.98
C LEU A 186 15.10 1.74 3.29
N ALA A 187 14.35 0.89 4.00
CA ALA A 187 13.82 -0.36 3.48
C ALA A 187 12.86 -0.14 2.30
N HIS A 188 12.06 0.93 2.34
CA HIS A 188 11.19 1.34 1.25
C HIS A 188 12.04 1.73 0.02
N GLY A 189 13.06 2.57 0.16
CA GLY A 189 13.98 2.89 -0.95
C GLY A 189 14.65 1.65 -1.53
N THR A 190 15.13 0.75 -0.66
CA THR A 190 15.76 -0.52 -1.07
C THR A 190 14.78 -1.45 -1.79
N ASN A 191 13.47 -1.39 -1.53
CA ASN A 191 12.51 -2.30 -2.15
C ASN A 191 11.80 -1.69 -3.37
N ASP A 192 11.34 -0.44 -3.26
CA ASP A 192 10.41 0.18 -4.20
C ASP A 192 11.09 0.90 -5.35
N ALA A 193 12.20 1.61 -5.09
CA ALA A 193 12.98 2.23 -6.15
C ALA A 193 13.47 1.16 -7.15
N GLN A 194 13.80 -0.03 -6.65
CA GLN A 194 14.22 -1.16 -7.47
C GLN A 194 13.14 -1.67 -8.41
N LYS A 195 11.85 -1.54 -8.07
CA LYS A 195 10.77 -1.99 -8.97
C LYS A 195 10.76 -1.14 -10.23
N THR A 196 10.86 0.17 -10.07
CA THR A 196 10.99 1.11 -11.19
C THR A 196 12.28 0.88 -11.96
N MET A 197 13.41 0.64 -11.28
CA MET A 197 14.67 0.26 -11.95
C MET A 197 14.49 -0.98 -12.82
N GLY A 198 13.77 -1.99 -12.32
CA GLY A 198 13.46 -3.21 -13.05
C GLY A 198 12.60 -2.96 -14.29
N ILE A 199 11.56 -2.11 -14.18
CA ILE A 199 10.70 -1.74 -15.31
C ILE A 199 11.45 -0.94 -16.38
N ILE A 200 12.25 0.04 -15.97
CA ILE A 200 13.08 0.82 -16.91
C ILE A 200 14.09 -0.11 -17.59
N THR A 201 14.72 -1.00 -16.84
CA THR A 201 15.68 -1.98 -17.39
C THR A 201 15.00 -2.92 -18.37
N LEU A 202 13.80 -3.43 -18.04
CA LEU A 202 12.99 -4.23 -18.96
C LEU A 202 12.65 -3.46 -20.24
N ALA A 203 12.30 -2.18 -20.14
CA ALA A 203 12.03 -1.34 -21.32
C ALA A 203 13.27 -1.13 -22.18
N LEU A 204 14.45 -0.94 -21.58
CA LEU A 204 15.71 -0.82 -22.30
C LEU A 204 16.09 -2.13 -23.01
N ILE A 205 15.84 -3.29 -22.39
CA ILE A 205 16.05 -4.61 -23.01
C ILE A 205 15.07 -4.80 -24.17
N ALA A 206 13.78 -4.57 -23.94
CA ALA A 206 12.71 -4.67 -24.95
C ALA A 206 12.95 -3.74 -26.14
N GLY A 207 13.49 -2.55 -25.90
CA GLY A 207 13.87 -1.58 -26.93
C GLY A 207 15.21 -1.87 -27.62
N GLY A 208 15.94 -2.92 -27.22
CA GLY A 208 17.24 -3.29 -27.77
C GLY A 208 18.39 -2.35 -27.41
N ALA A 209 18.22 -1.49 -26.39
CA ALA A 209 19.21 -0.51 -25.96
C ALA A 209 20.30 -1.12 -25.06
N ILE A 210 19.98 -2.20 -24.34
CA ILE A 210 20.94 -2.96 -23.53
C ILE A 210 20.75 -4.46 -23.79
N ALA A 211 21.79 -5.25 -23.52
CA ALA A 211 21.74 -6.70 -23.69
C ALA A 211 20.71 -7.35 -22.75
N PRO A 212 20.10 -8.48 -23.15
CA PRO A 212 19.39 -9.36 -22.23
C PRO A 212 20.27 -9.66 -21.02
N ASP A 213 19.64 -9.83 -19.86
CA ASP A 213 20.31 -10.08 -18.58
C ASP A 213 21.15 -8.96 -17.97
N ALA A 214 21.28 -7.79 -18.62
CA ALA A 214 22.05 -6.67 -18.09
C ALA A 214 21.51 -6.16 -16.74
N ASN A 215 22.42 -5.74 -15.86
CA ASN A 215 22.04 -5.04 -14.63
C ASN A 215 21.52 -3.62 -14.95
N PRO A 216 20.66 -3.04 -14.09
CA PRO A 216 20.23 -1.66 -14.23
C PRO A 216 21.43 -0.70 -14.32
N PRO A 217 21.51 0.13 -15.37
CA PRO A 217 22.54 1.16 -15.46
C PRO A 217 22.50 2.12 -14.28
N VAL A 218 23.65 2.70 -13.92
CA VAL A 218 23.74 3.63 -12.77
C VAL A 218 22.80 4.83 -12.91
N TRP A 219 22.61 5.35 -14.12
CA TRP A 219 21.67 6.46 -14.34
C TRP A 219 20.23 6.07 -14.01
N VAL A 220 19.83 4.81 -14.25
CA VAL A 220 18.49 4.29 -13.91
C VAL A 220 18.32 4.28 -12.39
N ILE A 221 19.35 3.82 -11.67
CA ILE A 221 19.37 3.79 -10.21
C ILE A 221 19.24 5.22 -9.66
N VAL A 222 20.02 6.16 -10.18
CA VAL A 222 19.99 7.57 -9.76
C VAL A 222 18.64 8.21 -10.08
N SER A 223 18.09 8.01 -11.29
CA SER A 223 16.83 8.62 -11.68
C SER A 223 15.64 8.08 -10.88
N ALA A 224 15.58 6.76 -10.65
CA ALA A 224 14.55 6.14 -9.82
C ALA A 224 14.67 6.61 -8.36
N GLY A 225 15.88 6.54 -7.79
CA GLY A 225 16.14 7.02 -6.43
C GLY A 225 15.74 8.49 -6.22
N LEU A 226 16.00 9.37 -7.19
CA LEU A 226 15.56 10.76 -7.14
C LEU A 226 14.04 10.90 -7.28
N ALA A 227 13.42 10.15 -8.20
CA ALA A 227 11.97 10.19 -8.43
C ALA A 227 11.20 9.78 -7.17
N ILE A 228 11.52 8.63 -6.57
CA ILE A 228 10.88 8.16 -5.33
C ILE A 228 11.13 9.13 -4.17
N ALA A 229 12.34 9.67 -4.04
CA ALA A 229 12.66 10.62 -2.96
C ALA A 229 11.90 11.94 -3.10
N MET A 230 11.78 12.48 -4.32
CA MET A 230 10.99 13.69 -4.59
C MET A 230 9.50 13.47 -4.31
N GLY A 231 8.95 12.32 -4.73
CA GLY A 231 7.60 11.91 -4.39
C GLY A 231 7.41 11.85 -2.88
N THR A 232 8.33 11.19 -2.18
CA THR A 232 8.28 11.06 -0.72
C THR A 232 8.31 12.40 0.00
N TYR A 233 9.10 13.35 -0.49
CA TYR A 233 9.19 14.68 0.11
C TYR A 233 7.87 15.46 0.01
N LEU A 234 7.15 15.34 -1.10
CA LEU A 234 5.81 15.95 -1.23
C LEU A 234 4.78 15.29 -0.30
N GLY A 235 5.01 14.01 0.01
CA GLY A 235 4.23 13.21 0.94
C GLY A 235 2.94 12.65 0.33
N GLY A 236 2.09 12.05 1.16
CA GLY A 236 0.82 11.48 0.73
C GLY A 236 -0.25 11.83 1.74
N TRP A 237 -0.44 13.12 2.02
CA TRP A 237 -1.13 13.60 3.23
C TRP A 237 -2.50 12.97 3.48
N ARG A 238 -3.28 12.70 2.41
CA ARG A 238 -4.55 11.95 2.49
C ARG A 238 -4.38 10.55 3.10
N ILE A 239 -3.39 9.79 2.63
CA ILE A 239 -3.09 8.44 3.12
C ILE A 239 -2.41 8.50 4.50
N ILE A 240 -1.53 9.49 4.72
CA ILE A 240 -0.90 9.72 6.04
C ILE A 240 -1.97 9.92 7.11
N ARG A 241 -3.01 10.71 6.83
CA ARG A 241 -4.16 10.90 7.72
C ARG A 241 -4.85 9.57 8.03
N THR A 242 -5.17 8.77 7.01
CA THR A 242 -5.83 7.46 7.17
C THR A 242 -4.97 6.49 7.98
N MET A 243 -3.67 6.39 7.68
CA MET A 243 -2.75 5.45 8.34
C MET A 243 -2.31 5.90 9.74
N GLY A 244 -2.32 7.21 10.03
CA GLY A 244 -1.79 7.77 11.26
C GLY A 244 -2.70 7.54 12.47
N SER A 245 -4.01 7.79 12.30
CA SER A 245 -5.01 7.69 13.37
C SER A 245 -6.21 6.80 12.99
N GLY A 246 -6.35 6.44 11.71
CA GLY A 246 -7.50 5.67 11.23
C GLY A 246 -7.46 4.18 11.55
N LEU A 247 -6.31 3.60 11.91
CA LEU A 247 -6.16 2.15 12.13
C LEU A 247 -6.05 1.78 13.62
N THR A 248 -5.20 2.46 14.38
CA THR A 248 -5.02 2.24 15.82
C THR A 248 -4.29 3.43 16.44
N ASP A 249 -4.62 3.75 17.70
CA ASP A 249 -3.96 4.84 18.44
C ASP A 249 -2.65 4.31 19.05
N LEU A 250 -1.54 4.57 18.38
CA LEU A 250 -0.22 4.08 18.80
C LEU A 250 0.47 5.06 19.76
N GLN A 251 1.18 4.50 20.73
CA GLN A 251 2.19 5.20 21.51
C GLN A 251 3.58 5.03 20.86
N PRO A 252 4.57 5.90 21.14
CA PRO A 252 5.90 5.81 20.54
C PRO A 252 6.58 4.44 20.66
N GLN A 253 6.35 3.75 21.78
CA GLN A 253 6.83 2.38 22.01
C GLN A 253 6.24 1.38 21.01
N GLN A 254 4.93 1.46 20.72
CA GLN A 254 4.29 0.57 19.75
C GLN A 254 4.70 0.96 18.34
N GLY A 255 4.86 2.25 18.06
CA GLY A 255 5.41 2.75 16.81
C GLY A 255 6.80 2.17 16.53
N PHE A 256 7.68 2.17 17.52
CA PHE A 256 9.00 1.54 17.44
C PHE A 256 8.92 0.04 17.13
N ALA A 257 8.06 -0.70 17.85
CA ALA A 257 7.85 -2.13 17.62
C ALA A 257 7.31 -2.43 16.21
N ALA A 258 6.31 -1.67 15.75
CA ALA A 258 5.71 -1.80 14.43
C ALA A 258 6.73 -1.52 13.32
N GLN A 259 7.40 -0.37 13.37
CA GLN A 259 8.34 0.04 12.32
C GLN A 259 9.56 -0.86 12.25
N THR A 260 10.10 -1.30 13.39
CA THR A 260 11.24 -2.23 13.41
C THR A 260 10.86 -3.57 12.79
N SER A 261 9.66 -4.08 13.11
CA SER A 261 9.16 -5.35 12.56
C SER A 261 8.90 -5.23 11.06
N ALA A 262 8.26 -4.14 10.61
CA ALA A 262 8.01 -3.89 9.20
C ALA A 262 9.32 -3.74 8.41
N ALA A 263 10.27 -2.92 8.88
CA ALA A 263 11.57 -2.74 8.25
C ALA A 263 12.33 -4.06 8.13
N SER A 264 12.32 -4.89 9.18
CA SER A 264 12.98 -6.20 9.18
C SER A 264 12.40 -7.12 8.11
N VAL A 265 11.08 -7.20 8.00
CA VAL A 265 10.40 -8.02 6.98
C VAL A 265 10.69 -7.50 5.56
N ILE A 266 10.61 -6.18 5.35
CA ILE A 266 10.87 -5.57 4.04
C ILE A 266 12.33 -5.79 3.61
N LEU A 267 13.31 -5.54 4.50
CA LEU A 267 14.73 -5.73 4.18
C LEU A 267 15.08 -7.20 3.93
N ALA A 268 14.59 -8.11 4.78
CA ALA A 268 14.81 -9.55 4.58
C ALA A 268 14.24 -10.02 3.23
N SER A 269 13.03 -9.56 2.89
CA SER A 269 12.39 -9.86 1.61
C SER A 269 13.16 -9.27 0.42
N SER A 270 13.63 -8.02 0.54
CA SER A 270 14.39 -7.34 -0.51
C SER A 270 15.70 -8.08 -0.81
N ASN A 271 16.37 -8.59 0.22
CA ASN A 271 17.61 -9.37 0.07
C ASN A 271 17.37 -10.73 -0.61
N LEU A 272 16.16 -11.29 -0.49
CA LEU A 272 15.75 -12.50 -1.19
C LEU A 272 15.22 -12.23 -2.62
N GLY A 273 15.22 -10.97 -3.06
CA GLY A 273 14.69 -10.54 -4.35
C GLY A 273 13.16 -10.58 -4.44
N PHE A 274 12.44 -10.78 -3.33
CA PHE A 274 10.98 -10.79 -3.33
C PHE A 274 10.43 -9.36 -3.42
N SER A 275 9.56 -9.12 -4.41
CA SER A 275 8.83 -7.87 -4.56
C SER A 275 7.65 -7.81 -3.59
N LEU A 276 7.93 -7.36 -2.38
CA LEU A 276 6.97 -7.33 -1.27
C LEU A 276 6.28 -5.96 -1.19
N SER A 277 5.02 -5.97 -0.74
CA SER A 277 4.24 -4.75 -0.49
C SER A 277 4.61 -4.10 0.84
N THR A 278 5.29 -2.96 0.80
CA THR A 278 5.61 -2.18 2.00
C THR A 278 4.35 -1.74 2.75
N THR A 279 3.28 -1.37 2.03
CA THR A 279 1.97 -1.06 2.61
C THR A 279 1.43 -2.23 3.43
N HIS A 280 1.43 -3.45 2.89
CA HIS A 280 0.89 -4.60 3.63
C HIS A 280 1.74 -4.89 4.87
N SER A 281 3.07 -4.90 4.75
CA SER A 281 3.97 -5.12 5.89
C SER A 281 3.80 -4.07 6.97
N CYS A 282 3.76 -2.78 6.60
CA CYS A 282 3.65 -1.69 7.57
C CYS A 282 2.26 -1.68 8.23
N SER A 283 1.19 -1.80 7.46
CA SER A 283 -0.17 -1.89 8.01
C SER A 283 -0.35 -3.12 8.90
N GLY A 284 0.18 -4.28 8.49
CA GLY A 284 0.19 -5.50 9.29
C GLY A 284 0.91 -5.31 10.62
N ALA A 285 2.11 -4.73 10.60
CA ALA A 285 2.88 -4.41 11.79
C ALA A 285 2.18 -3.41 12.71
N VAL A 286 1.54 -2.37 12.15
CA VAL A 286 0.75 -1.39 12.92
C VAL A 286 -0.43 -2.06 13.62
N MET A 287 -1.20 -2.90 12.92
CA MET A 287 -2.30 -3.67 13.53
C MET A 287 -1.79 -4.59 14.63
N GLY A 288 -0.70 -5.32 14.37
CA GLY A 288 -0.08 -6.22 15.35
C GLY A 288 0.40 -5.51 16.62
N ALA A 289 1.11 -4.38 16.46
CA ALA A 289 1.56 -3.56 17.59
C ALA A 289 0.38 -2.95 18.36
N GLY A 290 -0.71 -2.59 17.68
CA GLY A 290 -1.96 -2.12 18.28
C GLY A 290 -2.57 -3.17 19.21
N LEU A 291 -2.67 -4.43 18.76
CA LEU A 291 -3.17 -5.56 19.55
C LEU A 291 -2.20 -6.01 20.66
N GLY A 292 -0.92 -5.63 20.58
CA GLY A 292 0.13 -6.05 21.50
C GLY A 292 0.05 -5.44 22.91
N ARG A 293 -0.81 -4.44 23.14
CA ARG A 293 -1.03 -3.84 24.48
C ARG A 293 -2.33 -4.33 25.12
N LYS A 294 -2.38 -4.36 26.46
CA LYS A 294 -3.63 -4.56 27.20
C LYS A 294 -4.62 -3.43 26.86
N GLY A 295 -5.82 -3.77 26.39
CA GLY A 295 -6.82 -2.81 25.92
C GLY A 295 -6.48 -2.14 24.58
N GLY A 296 -5.60 -2.76 23.77
CA GLY A 296 -5.33 -2.32 22.40
C GLY A 296 -6.57 -2.39 21.52
N VAL A 297 -6.79 -1.36 20.70
CA VAL A 297 -7.94 -1.27 19.79
C VAL A 297 -7.43 -1.14 18.36
N VAL A 298 -7.98 -1.94 17.46
CA VAL A 298 -7.84 -1.80 16.01
C VAL A 298 -9.21 -1.44 15.45
N ARG A 299 -9.27 -0.44 14.59
CA ARG A 299 -10.49 -0.02 13.91
C ARG A 299 -10.72 -0.94 12.70
N TRP A 300 -11.51 -1.99 12.93
CA TRP A 300 -11.73 -3.06 11.94
C TRP A 300 -12.47 -2.58 10.68
N SER A 301 -13.28 -1.52 10.75
CA SER A 301 -13.88 -0.88 9.58
C SER A 301 -12.79 -0.41 8.60
N THR A 302 -11.80 0.35 9.09
CA THR A 302 -10.65 0.79 8.30
C THR A 302 -9.83 -0.41 7.79
N ALA A 303 -9.51 -1.37 8.67
CA ALA A 303 -8.74 -2.54 8.27
C ALA A 303 -9.44 -3.34 7.14
N THR A 304 -10.76 -3.50 7.23
CA THR A 304 -11.55 -4.20 6.21
C THR A 304 -11.54 -3.46 4.88
N ARG A 305 -11.73 -2.13 4.89
CA ARG A 305 -11.60 -1.30 3.68
C ARG A 305 -10.23 -1.44 3.03
N MET A 306 -9.17 -1.55 3.84
CA MET A 306 -7.81 -1.77 3.35
C MET A 306 -7.65 -3.15 2.72
N PHE A 307 -8.11 -4.23 3.38
CA PHE A 307 -8.05 -5.58 2.81
C PHE A 307 -8.80 -5.69 1.48
N VAL A 308 -9.98 -5.05 1.37
CA VAL A 308 -10.73 -4.98 0.11
C VAL A 308 -9.93 -4.24 -0.96
N ALA A 309 -9.35 -3.08 -0.62
CA ALA A 309 -8.50 -2.34 -1.55
C ALA A 309 -7.29 -3.17 -2.01
N TRP A 310 -6.65 -3.90 -1.10
CA TRP A 310 -5.50 -4.76 -1.40
C TRP A 310 -5.88 -5.88 -2.37
N GLY A 311 -7.01 -6.55 -2.15
CA GLY A 311 -7.53 -7.58 -3.05
C GLY A 311 -7.93 -7.04 -4.43
N LEU A 312 -8.46 -5.81 -4.48
CA LEU A 312 -8.90 -5.17 -5.73
C LEU A 312 -7.74 -4.55 -6.53
N THR A 313 -6.61 -4.27 -5.89
CA THR A 313 -5.51 -3.51 -6.51
C THR A 313 -4.94 -4.19 -7.74
N LEU A 314 -4.60 -5.48 -7.63
CA LEU A 314 -4.04 -6.26 -8.72
C LEU A 314 -5.02 -6.37 -9.92
N PRO A 315 -6.28 -6.84 -9.73
CA PRO A 315 -7.21 -6.96 -10.86
C PRO A 315 -7.61 -5.61 -11.46
N ALA A 316 -7.77 -4.55 -10.66
CA ALA A 316 -8.14 -3.24 -11.20
C ALA A 316 -7.02 -2.65 -12.08
N ALA A 317 -5.77 -2.70 -11.62
CA ALA A 317 -4.64 -2.25 -12.42
C ALA A 317 -4.44 -3.11 -13.69
N ALA A 318 -4.67 -4.43 -13.59
CA ALA A 318 -4.62 -5.35 -14.72
C ALA A 318 -5.66 -5.01 -15.79
N LEU A 319 -6.91 -4.75 -15.39
CA LEU A 319 -7.99 -4.41 -16.32
C LEU A 319 -7.73 -3.08 -17.05
N VAL A 320 -7.28 -2.05 -16.33
CA VAL A 320 -6.95 -0.76 -16.95
C VAL A 320 -5.79 -0.91 -17.94
N SER A 321 -4.76 -1.67 -17.57
CA SER A 321 -3.59 -1.89 -18.44
C SER A 321 -3.94 -2.73 -19.66
N ALA A 322 -4.77 -3.77 -19.50
CA ALA A 322 -5.29 -4.55 -20.62
C ALA A 322 -6.10 -3.68 -21.59
N GLY A 323 -6.96 -2.79 -21.07
CA GLY A 323 -7.70 -1.82 -21.88
C GLY A 323 -6.79 -0.86 -22.63
N ALA A 324 -5.76 -0.31 -21.96
CA ALA A 324 -4.77 0.55 -22.58
C ALA A 324 -4.02 -0.17 -23.72
N GLU A 325 -3.57 -1.40 -23.48
CA GLU A 325 -2.90 -2.23 -24.48
C GLU A 325 -3.79 -2.47 -25.71
N LEU A 326 -5.07 -2.80 -25.51
CA LEU A 326 -6.01 -3.00 -26.62
C LEU A 326 -6.22 -1.74 -27.47
N VAL A 327 -6.25 -0.56 -26.85
CA VAL A 327 -6.35 0.72 -27.58
C VAL A 327 -5.08 1.00 -28.37
N MET A 328 -3.90 0.69 -27.82
CA MET A 328 -2.62 0.91 -28.51
C MET A 328 -2.40 0.01 -29.72
N ARG A 329 -3.16 -1.09 -29.87
CA ARG A 329 -3.18 -1.88 -31.11
C ARG A 329 -3.60 -1.07 -32.34
N ALA A 330 -4.23 0.09 -32.16
CA ALA A 330 -4.49 1.05 -33.23
C ALA A 330 -3.24 1.81 -33.73
N GLY A 331 -2.04 1.43 -33.27
CA GLY A 331 -0.77 2.06 -33.62
C GLY A 331 -0.59 3.43 -32.96
N ASP A 332 0.05 4.36 -33.64
CA ASP A 332 0.45 5.68 -33.11
C ASP A 332 -0.73 6.48 -32.54
N ILE A 333 -1.89 6.40 -33.20
CA ILE A 333 -3.11 7.08 -32.73
C ILE A 333 -3.56 6.48 -31.39
N GLY A 334 -3.45 5.16 -31.22
CA GLY A 334 -3.76 4.47 -29.97
C GLY A 334 -2.81 4.88 -28.84
N ILE A 335 -1.51 4.94 -29.11
CA ILE A 335 -0.49 5.38 -28.16
C ILE A 335 -0.75 6.84 -27.74
N ALA A 336 -1.03 7.72 -28.70
CA ALA A 336 -1.36 9.12 -28.42
C ALA A 336 -2.65 9.23 -27.58
N ALA A 337 -3.68 8.46 -27.91
CA ALA A 337 -4.94 8.45 -27.17
C ALA A 337 -4.76 8.00 -25.71
N VAL A 338 -3.99 6.92 -25.47
CA VAL A 338 -3.68 6.44 -24.12
C VAL A 338 -2.83 7.46 -23.35
N THR A 339 -1.87 8.11 -24.02
CA THR A 339 -1.05 9.17 -23.40
C THR A 339 -1.91 10.36 -22.97
N VAL A 340 -2.79 10.85 -23.84
CA VAL A 340 -3.73 11.94 -23.54
C VAL A 340 -4.68 11.53 -22.42
N PHE A 341 -5.18 10.30 -22.44
CA PHE A 341 -6.04 9.77 -21.38
C PHE A 341 -5.33 9.72 -20.03
N LEU A 342 -4.08 9.25 -19.97
CA LEU A 342 -3.27 9.22 -18.76
C LEU A 342 -3.08 10.64 -18.21
N VAL A 343 -2.59 11.57 -19.04
CA VAL A 343 -2.34 12.97 -18.63
C VAL A 343 -3.63 13.66 -18.19
N GLY A 344 -4.72 13.48 -18.95
CA GLY A 344 -6.03 14.04 -18.63
C GLY A 344 -6.61 13.49 -17.33
N SER A 345 -6.45 12.19 -17.08
CA SER A 345 -6.88 11.54 -15.84
C SER A 345 -6.04 12.00 -14.64
N CYS A 346 -4.72 12.10 -14.78
CA CYS A 346 -3.83 12.68 -13.76
C CYS A 346 -4.25 14.11 -13.40
N LEU A 347 -4.52 14.95 -14.41
CA LEU A 347 -4.98 16.32 -14.21
C LEU A 347 -6.36 16.36 -13.55
N ALA A 348 -7.31 15.53 -13.97
CA ALA A 348 -8.64 15.47 -13.39
C ALA A 348 -8.59 15.04 -11.92
N ILE A 349 -7.83 13.98 -11.60
CA ILE A 349 -7.63 13.52 -10.22
C ILE A 349 -6.98 14.63 -9.37
N TRP A 350 -5.96 15.30 -9.91
CA TRP A 350 -5.33 16.43 -9.23
C TRP A 350 -6.34 17.56 -8.97
N LEU A 351 -7.14 17.98 -9.96
CA LEU A 351 -8.16 19.02 -9.80
C LEU A 351 -9.22 18.63 -8.75
N ILE A 352 -9.69 17.38 -8.77
CA ILE A 352 -10.65 16.88 -7.77
C ILE A 352 -10.02 16.91 -6.37
N SER A 353 -8.73 16.55 -6.25
CA SER A 353 -8.03 16.57 -4.96
C SER A 353 -7.96 17.97 -4.33
N ARG A 354 -7.99 19.04 -5.12
CA ARG A 354 -7.98 20.43 -4.65
C ARG A 354 -9.30 20.88 -4.03
N ARG A 355 -10.39 20.14 -4.21
CA ARG A 355 -11.70 20.43 -3.57
C ARG A 355 -11.67 20.22 -2.06
N GLN A 356 -10.83 19.30 -1.58
CA GLN A 356 -10.62 19.04 -0.15
C GLN A 356 -9.12 18.93 0.11
N VAL A 357 -8.48 20.06 0.40
CA VAL A 357 -7.02 20.09 0.56
C VAL A 357 -6.63 19.44 1.89
N VAL A 358 -5.85 18.37 1.81
CA VAL A 358 -5.19 17.74 2.96
C VAL A 358 -3.70 18.00 2.82
N ASP A 359 -3.11 18.67 3.83
CA ASP A 359 -1.71 19.05 3.83
C ASP A 359 -1.07 18.90 5.23
N HIS A 360 0.20 19.26 5.35
CA HIS A 360 0.97 19.17 6.58
C HIS A 360 0.41 19.95 7.79
N ASN A 361 -0.48 20.93 7.58
CA ASN A 361 -1.09 21.71 8.65
C ASN A 361 -2.33 21.01 9.21
N ASN A 362 -3.09 20.29 8.38
CA ASN A 362 -4.35 19.66 8.76
C ASN A 362 -4.32 18.11 8.72
N VAL A 363 -3.17 17.49 8.45
CA VAL A 363 -3.07 16.02 8.33
C VAL A 363 -3.50 15.28 9.60
N ASN A 364 -3.35 15.91 10.76
CA ASN A 364 -3.75 15.35 12.05
C ASN A 364 -5.19 15.72 12.46
N ASP A 365 -5.86 16.56 11.68
CA ASP A 365 -7.25 16.95 11.93
C ASP A 365 -8.14 15.83 11.41
N VAL A 366 -8.58 14.96 12.30
CA VAL A 366 -9.56 13.91 11.98
C VAL A 366 -10.94 14.47 12.30
N GLU A 367 -11.77 14.68 11.28
CA GLU A 367 -13.18 15.01 11.50
C GLU A 367 -13.83 13.91 12.36
N GLN A 368 -14.46 14.33 13.45
CA GLN A 368 -15.10 13.48 14.46
C GLN A 368 -16.28 12.66 13.91
N ALA A 369 -16.67 12.85 12.65
CA ALA A 369 -17.86 12.28 12.02
C ALA A 369 -17.80 10.76 11.78
N ASP A 370 -16.60 10.19 11.62
CA ASP A 370 -16.40 8.74 11.39
C ASP A 370 -15.70 8.04 12.57
N ALA A 371 -15.63 8.69 13.74
CA ALA A 371 -14.99 8.13 14.93
C ALA A 371 -15.87 7.02 15.54
N GLU A 372 -15.76 5.82 14.99
CA GLU A 372 -16.28 4.59 15.61
C GLU A 372 -15.68 4.48 17.02
N ALA A 373 -16.54 4.41 18.05
CA ALA A 373 -16.09 4.43 19.44
C ALA A 373 -15.08 3.28 19.69
N PRO A 374 -13.89 3.57 20.26
CA PRO A 374 -12.89 2.55 20.47
C PRO A 374 -13.43 1.41 21.34
N GLY A 375 -13.53 0.22 20.76
CA GLY A 375 -13.93 -1.00 21.47
C GLY A 375 -15.22 -1.67 21.00
N VAL A 376 -16.04 -1.05 20.14
CA VAL A 376 -17.33 -1.65 19.74
C VAL A 376 -17.15 -2.99 19.01
N VAL A 377 -16.19 -3.09 18.10
CA VAL A 377 -15.98 -4.32 17.31
C VAL A 377 -15.13 -5.39 18.04
N THR A 378 -14.12 -4.98 18.83
CA THR A 378 -13.33 -5.93 19.63
C THR A 378 -14.19 -6.64 20.68
N THR A 379 -15.19 -5.97 21.22
CA THR A 379 -16.16 -6.56 22.17
C THR A 379 -17.19 -7.42 21.45
N ALA A 380 -17.62 -7.05 20.23
CA ALA A 380 -18.56 -7.84 19.43
C ALA A 380 -17.97 -9.18 18.97
N ILE A 381 -16.68 -9.25 18.61
CA ILE A 381 -16.01 -10.53 18.30
C ILE A 381 -15.84 -11.39 19.56
N ALA A 382 -15.57 -10.77 20.72
CA ALA A 382 -15.52 -11.47 22.00
C ALA A 382 -16.90 -11.97 22.48
N ALA A 383 -17.99 -11.36 22.01
CA ALA A 383 -19.37 -11.74 22.33
C ALA A 383 -19.90 -12.92 21.50
N VAL A 384 -19.11 -13.48 20.58
CA VAL A 384 -19.44 -14.78 19.95
C VAL A 384 -19.07 -15.89 20.93
N THR A 385 -19.82 -15.97 22.04
CA THR A 385 -19.87 -17.19 22.84
C THR A 385 -20.46 -18.29 21.98
N VAL A 386 -19.69 -19.37 21.81
CA VAL A 386 -20.18 -20.64 21.29
C VAL A 386 -21.49 -20.96 22.03
N PRO A 387 -22.59 -21.31 21.34
CA PRO A 387 -23.81 -21.71 22.02
C PRO A 387 -23.46 -22.80 23.03
N PRO A 388 -23.97 -22.75 24.27
CA PRO A 388 -23.70 -23.81 25.23
C PRO A 388 -24.11 -25.12 24.57
N THR A 389 -23.17 -26.07 24.51
CA THR A 389 -23.47 -27.45 24.14
C THR A 389 -24.56 -27.93 25.07
N VAL A 390 -25.77 -28.06 24.54
CA VAL A 390 -26.89 -28.66 25.26
C VAL A 390 -26.47 -30.09 25.57
N ALA A 391 -26.13 -30.33 26.83
CA ALA A 391 -25.95 -31.68 27.33
C ALA A 391 -27.25 -32.43 27.07
N ALA A 392 -27.14 -33.56 26.38
CA ALA A 392 -28.25 -34.46 26.13
C ALA A 392 -28.80 -34.97 27.47
N ALA A 393 -29.89 -34.36 27.93
CA ALA A 393 -30.77 -34.90 28.95
C ALA A 393 -32.17 -34.86 28.36
N GLY A 394 -32.72 -36.04 28.09
CA GLY A 394 -33.93 -36.21 27.32
C GLY A 394 -35.18 -35.68 28.02
N THR A 395 -36.03 -35.03 27.24
CA THR A 395 -37.49 -35.20 27.24
C THR A 395 -38.04 -34.54 25.98
N THR A 396 -38.86 -35.29 25.25
CA THR A 396 -39.54 -34.87 24.03
C THR A 396 -40.55 -33.77 24.30
N ALA A 397 -40.37 -32.60 23.69
CA ALA A 397 -41.43 -31.62 23.46
C ALA A 397 -41.34 -31.15 22.00
N ALA A 398 -42.44 -31.31 21.26
CA ALA A 398 -42.54 -30.87 19.88
C ALA A 398 -42.64 -29.34 19.83
N VAL A 399 -41.73 -28.71 19.08
CA VAL A 399 -41.80 -27.28 18.78
C VAL A 399 -42.86 -27.09 17.69
N THR A 400 -43.91 -26.33 17.97
CA THR A 400 -44.91 -25.93 16.98
C THR A 400 -44.51 -24.62 16.30
N ASP A 401 -44.95 -24.42 15.05
CA ASP A 401 -44.62 -23.28 14.16
C ASP A 401 -44.89 -21.86 14.74
N GLU A 402 -45.43 -21.76 15.96
CA GLU A 402 -45.72 -20.50 16.65
C GLU A 402 -44.46 -19.86 17.29
N ASP A 403 -43.41 -20.66 17.54
CA ASP A 403 -42.17 -20.19 18.21
C ASP A 403 -41.19 -19.46 17.28
N LEU A 404 -41.48 -19.34 15.97
CA LEU A 404 -40.60 -18.74 14.96
C LEU A 404 -40.94 -17.30 14.55
N LYS A 405 -41.76 -16.57 15.32
CA LYS A 405 -42.05 -15.16 15.01
C LYS A 405 -41.05 -14.21 15.65
N ALA A 406 -39.97 -13.93 14.92
CA ALA A 406 -39.12 -12.75 15.15
C ALA A 406 -39.94 -11.46 14.94
N THR A 407 -40.09 -10.66 15.99
CA THR A 407 -40.79 -9.37 15.94
C THR A 407 -39.86 -8.33 15.32
N ILE A 408 -40.17 -7.89 14.09
CA ILE A 408 -39.53 -6.73 13.44
C ILE A 408 -40.21 -5.46 14.00
N PRO A 409 -39.48 -4.49 14.58
CA PRO A 409 -40.08 -3.21 14.98
C PRO A 409 -40.52 -2.41 13.75
N ALA A 410 -41.74 -1.87 13.78
CA ALA A 410 -42.31 -1.08 12.69
C ALA A 410 -41.60 0.27 12.50
N ALA A 411 -41.48 0.70 11.24
CA ALA A 411 -40.90 1.98 10.85
C ALA A 411 -41.77 3.16 11.32
N THR A 412 -41.15 4.18 11.91
CA THR A 412 -41.80 5.43 12.30
C THR A 412 -41.94 6.37 11.09
N THR A 413 -43.19 6.75 10.78
CA THR A 413 -43.55 7.73 9.75
C THR A 413 -43.15 9.16 10.19
N PRO A 414 -42.68 10.06 9.31
CA PRO A 414 -42.38 11.45 9.67
C PRO A 414 -43.67 12.28 9.79
N ALA A 415 -43.75 13.12 10.82
CA ALA A 415 -44.84 14.05 11.05
C ALA A 415 -44.81 15.24 10.07
N ALA A 416 -45.99 15.65 9.59
CA ALA A 416 -46.20 16.81 8.72
C ALA A 416 -46.02 18.15 9.46
N PRO A 417 -45.67 19.26 8.76
CA PRO A 417 -45.41 20.54 9.39
C PRO A 417 -46.71 21.29 9.74
N ALA A 418 -46.75 21.92 10.91
CA ALA A 418 -47.83 22.81 11.32
C ALA A 418 -47.71 24.17 10.62
N ALA A 419 -48.82 24.63 10.05
CA ALA A 419 -48.99 25.97 9.50
C ALA A 419 -48.92 27.02 10.63
N THR A 420 -48.25 28.14 10.35
CA THR A 420 -48.35 29.38 11.15
C THR A 420 -48.99 30.46 10.28
N VAL A 421 -49.92 31.17 10.92
CA VAL A 421 -50.76 32.27 10.42
C VAL A 421 -49.95 33.52 10.14
#